data_AF-A0A1V3P7W6-F1
#
_entry.id   AF-A0A1V3P7W6-F1
#
_cell.length_a   1.000
_cell.length_b   1.000
_cell.length_c   1.000
_cell.angle_alpha   90.00
_cell.angle_beta   90.00
_cell.angle_gamma   90.00
#
_symmetry.space_group_name_H-M   'P 1'
#
loop_
_entity.id
_entity.type
_entity.pdbx_description
1 polymer ?
#
loop_
_entity_poly.entity_id
_entity_poly.type
_entity_poly.pdbx_seq_one_letter_code
_entity_poly.pdbx_strand_id
1 'polypeptide(L)'
;MVSARRSFEGSMPVAALGRLRGALAGDVGDVSFRLDFGRDEQLGTDYVDVHAQAPLTMICQRTLEPFVLPVTVDSRLGLIRRERDEAGLPPGCEPLLVTEDGRLHPADVIEDELLLALPLVPVNPDSSLPDAAIDHGATGQDDAAGQENNPFAVLRELKKQAGRGP
;
A
#
# COMPACT_ATOMS: atom_id res chain seq x y z
N MET A 1 23.15 -8.85 19.52
CA MET A 1 23.10 -9.88 20.59
C MET A 1 21.64 -10.01 21.03
N VAL A 2 20.87 -10.88 20.37
CA VAL A 2 19.49 -11.22 20.75
C VAL A 2 19.57 -12.37 21.75
N SER A 3 19.52 -12.07 23.06
CA SER A 3 19.69 -13.05 24.15
C SER A 3 18.45 -13.23 25.04
N ALA A 4 17.31 -12.63 24.68
CA ALA A 4 16.03 -12.88 25.33
C ALA A 4 14.93 -12.59 24.31
N ARG A 5 13.87 -13.42 24.27
CA ARG A 5 12.65 -13.18 23.50
C ARG A 5 12.02 -11.90 24.04
N ARG A 6 12.32 -10.78 23.38
CA ARG A 6 11.87 -9.45 23.78
C ARG A 6 10.67 -9.11 22.93
N SER A 7 9.55 -8.84 23.58
CA SER A 7 8.38 -8.26 22.96
C SER A 7 8.35 -6.77 23.31
N PHE A 8 8.03 -5.92 22.34
CA PHE A 8 7.81 -4.50 22.54
C PHE A 8 6.44 -4.16 22.02
N GLU A 9 5.58 -3.66 22.91
CA GLU A 9 4.24 -3.22 22.58
C GLU A 9 4.07 -1.75 22.96
N GLY A 10 3.19 -1.06 22.25
CA GLY A 10 2.87 0.32 22.55
C GLY A 10 1.96 0.95 21.51
N SER A 11 1.81 2.26 21.66
CA SER A 11 1.16 3.09 20.66
C SER A 11 1.99 4.33 20.38
N MET A 12 1.85 4.88 19.17
CA MET A 12 2.43 6.16 18.79
C MET A 12 1.49 6.93 17.87
N PRO A 13 1.49 8.27 17.91
CA PRO A 13 0.64 9.06 17.02
C PRO A 13 1.10 8.91 15.58
N VAL A 14 0.17 8.85 14.62
CA VAL A 14 0.47 8.84 13.18
C VAL A 14 1.34 10.05 12.79
N ALA A 15 1.14 11.19 13.45
CA ALA A 15 1.94 12.40 13.26
C ALA A 15 3.45 12.24 13.55
N ALA A 16 3.86 11.21 14.31
CA ALA A 16 5.29 10.92 14.54
C ALA A 16 5.96 10.18 13.37
N LEU A 17 5.18 9.63 12.43
CA LEU A 17 5.66 8.89 11.27
C LEU A 17 5.70 9.82 10.04
N GLY A 18 6.85 10.44 9.83
CA GLY A 18 7.01 11.56 8.88
C GLY A 18 6.76 11.20 7.42
N ARG A 19 7.23 10.03 6.95
CA ARG A 19 7.02 9.52 5.59
C ARG A 19 5.58 9.05 5.42
N LEU A 20 5.04 8.33 6.40
CA LEU A 20 3.65 7.88 6.37
C LEU A 20 2.70 9.08 6.29
N ARG A 21 2.89 10.09 7.15
CA ARG A 21 2.12 11.33 7.10
C ARG A 21 2.12 11.97 5.71
N GLY A 22 3.25 11.94 5.01
CA GLY A 22 3.37 12.49 3.65
C GLY A 22 2.51 11.78 2.60
N ALA A 23 2.08 10.54 2.86
CA ALA A 23 1.21 9.76 2.00
C ALA A 23 -0.29 9.86 2.37
N LEU A 24 -0.62 10.49 3.50
CA LEU A 24 -1.98 10.55 4.04
C LEU A 24 -2.64 11.91 3.79
N ALA A 25 -3.98 11.91 3.85
CA ALA A 25 -4.80 13.11 3.79
C ALA A 25 -4.93 13.81 5.16
N GLY A 26 -4.58 13.13 6.24
CA GLY A 26 -4.56 13.64 7.60
C GLY A 26 -3.75 12.73 8.53
N ASP A 27 -3.28 13.28 9.64
CA ASP A 27 -2.37 12.62 10.60
C ASP A 27 -3.00 12.36 11.98
N VAL A 28 -4.32 12.45 12.05
CA VAL A 28 -5.09 12.13 13.25
C VAL A 28 -5.20 10.62 13.41
N GLY A 29 -4.80 10.12 14.56
CA GLY A 29 -4.90 8.70 14.93
C GLY A 29 -3.65 8.22 15.64
N ASP A 30 -3.77 7.04 16.24
CA ASP A 30 -2.67 6.33 16.89
C ASP A 30 -2.44 4.99 16.20
N VAL A 31 -1.18 4.64 16.01
CA VAL A 31 -0.73 3.31 15.58
C VAL A 31 -0.53 2.47 16.82
N SER A 32 -1.29 1.39 16.97
CA SER A 32 -1.04 0.36 17.98
C SER A 32 -0.12 -0.70 17.39
N PHE A 33 0.93 -1.11 18.10
CA PHE A 33 1.90 -2.07 17.57
C PHE A 33 2.40 -3.07 18.60
N ARG A 34 2.88 -4.22 18.10
CA ARG A 34 3.64 -5.24 18.83
C ARG A 34 4.77 -5.75 17.93
N LEU A 35 5.99 -5.78 18.47
CA LEU A 35 7.19 -6.30 17.84
C LEU A 35 7.73 -7.46 18.66
N ASP A 36 7.82 -8.66 18.08
CA ASP A 36 8.36 -9.83 18.75
C ASP A 36 9.66 -10.28 18.10
N PHE A 37 10.75 -10.20 18.87
CA PHE A 37 12.06 -10.60 18.40
C PHE A 37 12.32 -12.07 18.70
N GLY A 38 12.79 -12.79 17.69
CA GLY A 38 13.11 -14.21 17.79
C GLY A 38 14.30 -14.59 16.94
N ARG A 39 14.60 -15.88 16.99
CA ARG A 39 15.61 -16.52 16.15
C ARG A 39 15.04 -17.82 15.63
N ASP A 40 15.15 -18.02 14.33
CA ASP A 40 14.72 -19.26 13.69
C ASP A 40 15.63 -20.41 14.12
N GLU A 41 15.04 -21.53 14.55
CA GLU A 41 15.80 -22.66 15.10
C GLU A 41 16.51 -23.49 14.02
N GLN A 42 16.02 -23.47 12.78
CA GLN A 42 16.55 -24.27 11.68
C GLN A 42 17.70 -23.57 10.94
N LEU A 43 17.49 -22.31 10.57
CA LEU A 43 18.44 -21.51 9.80
C LEU A 43 19.25 -20.56 10.68
N GLY A 44 18.90 -20.42 11.96
CA GLY A 44 19.62 -19.56 12.90
C GLY A 44 19.50 -18.06 12.57
N THR A 45 18.51 -17.68 11.76
CA THR A 45 18.27 -16.30 11.32
C THR A 45 17.49 -15.53 12.38
N ASP A 46 17.96 -14.34 12.76
CA ASP A 46 17.23 -13.46 13.67
C ASP A 46 16.03 -12.84 12.92
N TYR A 47 14.88 -12.74 13.56
CA TYR A 47 13.68 -12.14 12.96
C TYR A 47 12.93 -11.21 13.92
N VAL A 48 12.04 -10.39 13.37
CA VAL A 48 11.03 -9.65 14.11
C VAL A 48 9.65 -9.91 13.49
N ASP A 49 8.70 -10.34 14.30
CA ASP A 49 7.28 -10.35 13.92
C ASP A 49 6.72 -8.95 14.18
N VAL A 50 6.12 -8.34 13.16
CA VAL A 50 5.55 -7.00 13.19
C VAL A 50 4.04 -7.11 13.11
N HIS A 51 3.37 -6.62 14.15
CA HIS A 51 1.93 -6.39 14.13
C HIS A 51 1.66 -4.92 14.36
N ALA A 52 0.93 -4.27 13.46
CA ALA A 52 0.53 -2.88 13.61
C ALA A 52 -0.91 -2.67 13.14
N GLN A 53 -1.64 -1.78 13.81
CA GLN A 53 -3.01 -1.39 13.45
C GLN A 53 -3.15 0.12 13.54
N ALA A 54 -3.69 0.73 12.49
CA ALA A 54 -3.82 2.17 12.41
C ALA A 54 -5.05 2.60 11.60
N PRO A 55 -5.82 3.60 12.06
CA PRO A 55 -6.83 4.27 11.25
C PRO A 55 -6.16 5.36 10.40
N LEU A 56 -5.96 5.11 9.11
CA LEU A 56 -5.23 6.01 8.23
C LEU A 56 -6.19 6.83 7.37
N THR A 57 -6.12 8.16 7.46
CA THR A 57 -7.00 9.03 6.68
C THR A 57 -6.42 9.23 5.27
N MET A 58 -7.15 8.82 4.23
CA MET A 58 -6.73 8.89 2.83
C MET A 58 -7.77 9.61 1.96
N ILE A 59 -7.38 10.04 0.76
CA ILE A 59 -8.33 10.55 -0.25
C ILE A 59 -8.84 9.38 -1.09
N CYS A 60 -10.15 9.19 -1.13
CA CYS A 60 -10.80 8.25 -2.03
C CYS A 60 -10.58 8.68 -3.48
N GLN A 61 -9.93 7.86 -4.31
CA GLN A 61 -9.67 8.17 -5.72
C GLN A 61 -10.92 8.09 -6.61
N ARG A 62 -12.06 7.65 -6.06
CA ARG A 62 -13.36 7.66 -6.74
C ARG A 62 -14.12 8.97 -6.53
N THR A 63 -14.22 9.42 -5.28
CA THR A 63 -15.03 10.59 -4.90
C THR A 63 -14.21 11.84 -4.63
N LEU A 64 -12.89 11.71 -4.48
CA LEU A 64 -11.95 12.74 -4.01
C LEU A 64 -12.22 13.25 -2.59
N GLU A 65 -13.01 12.52 -1.82
CA GLU A 65 -13.31 12.85 -0.42
C GLU A 65 -12.39 12.10 0.55
N PRO A 66 -12.05 12.69 1.71
CA PRO A 66 -11.34 12.00 2.77
C PRO A 66 -12.16 10.84 3.35
N PHE A 67 -11.50 9.72 3.65
CA PHE A 67 -12.08 8.62 4.41
C PHE A 67 -11.02 7.95 5.29
N VAL A 68 -11.45 7.21 6.31
CA VAL A 68 -10.54 6.47 7.19
C VAL A 68 -10.43 5.02 6.69
N LEU A 69 -9.22 4.63 6.32
CA LEU A 69 -8.86 3.26 5.98
C LEU A 69 -8.28 2.57 7.22
N PRO A 70 -8.94 1.55 7.79
CA PRO A 70 -8.33 0.71 8.81
C PRO A 70 -7.25 -0.17 8.16
N VAL A 71 -6.00 0.02 8.56
CA VAL A 71 -4.85 -0.75 8.09
C VAL A 71 -4.35 -1.67 9.20
N THR A 72 -4.10 -2.93 8.84
CA THR A 72 -3.49 -3.93 9.70
C THR A 72 -2.28 -4.53 8.99
N VAL A 73 -1.17 -4.61 9.70
CA VAL A 73 0.08 -5.27 9.29
C VAL A 73 0.25 -6.52 10.16
N ASP A 74 0.63 -7.61 9.52
CA ASP A 74 1.06 -8.86 10.15
C ASP A 74 2.14 -9.47 9.24
N SER A 75 3.40 -9.16 9.52
CA SER A 75 4.55 -9.56 8.72
C SER A 75 5.68 -10.10 9.59
N ARG A 76 6.49 -10.99 9.02
CA ARG A 76 7.73 -11.48 9.65
C ARG A 76 8.90 -10.96 8.85
N LEU A 77 9.78 -10.21 9.51
CA LEU A 77 10.97 -9.65 8.89
C LEU A 77 12.23 -10.39 9.35
N GLY A 78 12.94 -11.00 8.41
CA GLY A 78 14.25 -11.62 8.61
C GLY A 78 15.35 -10.58 8.62
N LEU A 79 16.12 -10.50 9.71
CA LEU A 79 17.14 -9.50 9.91
C LEU A 79 18.43 -9.89 9.16
N ILE A 80 18.70 -9.21 8.05
CA ILE A 80 19.89 -9.44 7.23
C ILE A 80 20.90 -8.30 7.37
N ARG A 81 22.17 -8.59 7.07
CA ARG A 81 23.28 -7.60 7.11
C ARG A 81 23.72 -7.15 5.73
N ARG A 82 23.43 -7.96 4.71
CA ARG A 82 23.78 -7.73 3.32
C ARG A 82 22.61 -8.21 2.49
N GLU A 83 22.28 -7.47 1.43
CA GLU A 83 21.17 -7.82 0.53
C GLU A 83 21.29 -9.25 -0.03
N ARG A 84 22.52 -9.70 -0.33
CA ARG A 84 22.78 -11.06 -0.83
C ARG A 84 22.36 -12.19 0.13
N ASP A 85 22.14 -11.89 1.41
CA ASP A 85 21.76 -12.87 2.42
C ASP A 85 20.24 -13.17 2.39
N GLU A 86 19.45 -12.39 1.64
CA GLU A 86 17.99 -12.58 1.45
C GLU A 86 17.63 -13.99 0.98
N ALA A 87 18.39 -14.56 0.05
CA ALA A 87 18.13 -15.90 -0.50
C ALA A 87 18.25 -17.02 0.55
N GLY A 88 18.83 -16.73 1.72
CA GLY A 88 18.94 -17.65 2.85
C GLY A 88 17.82 -17.55 3.88
N LEU A 89 16.84 -16.66 3.67
CA LEU A 89 15.75 -16.46 4.62
C LEU A 89 14.77 -17.66 4.65
N PRO A 90 14.19 -17.97 5.82
CA PRO A 90 13.10 -18.94 5.90
C PRO A 90 11.89 -18.51 5.04
N PRO A 91 11.09 -19.46 4.53
CA PRO A 91 9.85 -19.14 3.83
C PRO A 91 8.92 -18.26 4.67
N GLY A 92 8.32 -17.25 4.03
CA GLY A 92 7.40 -16.31 4.68
C GLY A 92 8.09 -15.21 5.50
N CYS A 93 9.42 -15.12 5.47
CA CYS A 93 10.14 -13.96 6.00
C CYS A 93 10.47 -12.98 4.86
N GLU A 94 10.17 -11.71 5.07
CA GLU A 94 10.62 -10.62 4.20
C GLU A 94 11.97 -10.07 4.71
N PRO A 95 12.89 -9.64 3.82
CA PRO A 95 14.19 -9.14 4.25
C PRO A 95 14.09 -7.75 4.90
N LEU A 96 14.67 -7.61 6.10
CA LEU A 96 14.94 -6.31 6.70
C LEU A 96 16.45 -6.12 6.87
N LEU A 97 17.01 -5.17 6.12
CA LEU A 97 18.43 -4.84 6.18
C LEU A 97 18.73 -4.00 7.42
N VAL A 98 19.49 -4.57 8.36
CA VAL A 98 19.87 -3.91 9.62
C VAL A 98 21.29 -3.36 9.51
N THR A 99 21.48 -2.11 9.93
CA THR A 99 22.78 -1.41 10.00
C THR A 99 23.84 -2.20 10.76
N GLU A 100 25.13 -2.01 10.46
CA GLU A 100 26.22 -2.83 11.03
C GLU A 100 26.27 -2.86 12.56
N ASP A 101 25.80 -1.79 13.23
CA ASP A 101 25.71 -1.70 14.69
C ASP A 101 24.57 -2.53 15.31
N GLY A 102 23.72 -3.14 14.47
CA GLY A 102 22.65 -4.04 14.88
C GLY A 102 21.49 -3.36 15.58
N ARG A 103 21.35 -2.05 15.38
CA ARG A 103 20.24 -1.28 15.93
C ARG A 103 19.09 -1.27 14.93
N LEU A 104 17.89 -1.45 15.47
CA LEU A 104 16.64 -1.34 14.74
C LEU A 104 15.81 -0.28 15.45
N HIS A 105 15.27 0.66 14.69
CA HIS A 105 14.42 1.70 15.23
C HIS A 105 12.95 1.29 15.02
N PRO A 106 12.18 0.99 16.08
CA PRO A 106 10.82 0.46 15.96
C PRO A 106 9.89 1.32 15.08
N ALA A 107 9.98 2.64 15.22
CA ALA A 107 9.16 3.56 14.45
C ALA A 107 9.40 3.43 12.94
N ASP A 108 10.66 3.28 12.53
CA ASP A 108 11.04 3.20 11.11
C ASP A 108 10.50 1.90 10.49
N VAL A 109 10.59 0.78 11.21
CA VAL A 109 10.05 -0.51 10.77
C VAL A 109 8.53 -0.45 10.67
N ILE A 110 7.86 0.05 11.70
CA ILE A 110 6.39 0.19 11.69
C ILE A 110 5.94 1.12 10.55
N GLU A 111 6.68 2.19 10.30
CA GLU A 111 6.40 3.14 9.22
C GLU A 111 6.52 2.47 7.84
N ASP A 112 7.59 1.72 7.60
CA ASP A 112 7.80 1.00 6.34
C ASP A 112 6.70 -0.01 6.08
N GLU A 113 6.34 -0.83 7.07
CA GLU A 113 5.29 -1.83 6.91
C GLU A 113 3.91 -1.20 6.67
N LEU A 114 3.59 -0.10 7.36
CA LEU A 114 2.34 0.63 7.12
C LEU A 114 2.29 1.27 5.73
N LEU A 115 3.41 1.83 5.25
CA LEU A 115 3.52 2.39 3.91
C LEU A 115 3.34 1.31 2.83
N LEU A 116 3.94 0.14 3.03
CA LEU A 116 3.80 -1.00 2.13
C LEU A 116 2.38 -1.56 2.10
N ALA A 117 1.65 -1.47 3.21
CA ALA A 117 0.25 -1.88 3.31
C ALA A 117 -0.74 -0.90 2.66
N LEU A 118 -0.31 0.32 2.28
CA LEU A 118 -1.19 1.28 1.64
C LEU A 118 -1.60 0.84 0.22
N PRO A 119 -2.88 0.96 -0.15
CA PRO A 119 -3.31 0.69 -1.51
C PRO A 119 -2.73 1.74 -2.47
N LEU A 120 -2.29 1.31 -3.64
CA LEU A 120 -1.84 2.22 -4.71
C LEU A 120 -2.94 3.21 -5.15
N VAL A 121 -4.19 2.74 -5.15
CA VAL A 121 -5.38 3.52 -5.51
C VAL A 121 -6.42 3.35 -4.39
N PRO A 122 -6.39 4.19 -3.34
CA PRO A 122 -7.34 4.10 -2.23
C PRO A 122 -8.77 4.42 -2.68
N VAL A 123 -9.72 3.55 -2.35
CA VAL A 123 -11.15 3.75 -2.62
C VAL A 123 -11.92 3.46 -1.34
N ASN A 124 -12.81 4.37 -0.95
CA ASN A 124 -13.72 4.14 0.17
C ASN A 124 -14.67 2.98 -0.20
N PRO A 125 -14.71 1.88 0.56
CA PRO A 125 -15.61 0.75 0.29
C PRO A 125 -17.09 1.15 0.28
N ASP A 126 -17.46 2.20 1.01
CA ASP A 126 -18.83 2.71 1.08
C ASP A 126 -19.18 3.67 -0.08
N SER A 127 -18.21 3.99 -0.95
CA SER A 127 -18.45 4.88 -2.10
C SER A 127 -19.07 4.15 -3.28
N SER A 128 -20.16 4.70 -3.82
CA SER A 128 -20.76 4.27 -5.08
C SER A 128 -20.34 5.17 -6.24
N LEU A 129 -20.43 4.64 -7.46
CA LEU A 129 -20.39 5.47 -8.66
C LEU A 129 -21.77 6.12 -8.85
N PRO A 130 -21.83 7.37 -9.35
CA PRO A 130 -23.09 7.94 -9.83
C PRO A 130 -23.69 7.04 -10.92
N ASP A 131 -25.02 6.90 -10.96
CA ASP A 131 -25.71 6.05 -11.94
C ASP A 131 -25.32 6.39 -13.39
N ALA A 132 -25.05 7.67 -13.67
CA ALA A 132 -24.60 8.15 -14.98
C ALA A 132 -23.23 7.60 -15.44
N ALA A 133 -22.40 7.11 -14.51
CA ALA A 133 -21.11 6.49 -14.81
C ALA A 133 -21.22 4.96 -15.02
N ILE A 134 -22.38 4.36 -14.71
CA ILE A 134 -22.68 2.93 -14.91
C ILE A 134 -23.43 2.70 -16.23
N ASP A 135 -23.38 3.66 -17.17
CA ASP A 135 -23.75 3.40 -18.56
C ASP A 135 -22.65 2.55 -19.21
N HIS A 136 -22.64 1.27 -18.85
CA HIS A 136 -22.05 0.23 -19.68
C HIS A 136 -22.83 0.25 -20.97
N GLY A 137 -22.28 0.97 -21.94
CA GLY A 137 -22.90 1.29 -23.22
C GLY A 137 -23.91 0.23 -23.60
N ALA A 138 -25.17 0.66 -23.65
CA ALA A 138 -26.25 -0.07 -24.24
C ALA A 138 -25.69 -0.91 -25.39
N THR A 139 -25.74 -2.23 -25.17
CA THR A 139 -25.77 -3.31 -26.15
C THR A 139 -25.49 -2.87 -27.58
N GLY A 140 -24.46 -3.43 -28.20
CA GLY A 140 -24.17 -3.24 -29.62
C GLY A 140 -25.45 -3.22 -30.48
N GLN A 141 -25.84 -2.02 -30.87
CA GLN A 141 -26.80 -1.72 -31.92
C GLN A 141 -26.25 -0.45 -32.57
N ASP A 142 -25.65 -0.65 -33.75
CA ASP A 142 -25.38 0.39 -34.73
C ASP A 142 -26.71 1.04 -35.12
N ASP A 143 -27.23 1.95 -34.31
CA ASP A 143 -28.30 2.84 -34.72
C ASP A 143 -27.69 4.14 -35.25
N ALA A 144 -27.57 4.16 -36.57
CA ALA A 144 -27.27 5.33 -37.38
C ALA A 144 -28.42 6.36 -37.28
N ALA A 145 -28.55 7.05 -36.15
CA ALA A 145 -29.45 8.19 -36.00
C ALA A 145 -29.07 9.03 -34.77
N GLY A 146 -27.97 9.77 -34.83
CA GLY A 146 -27.55 10.65 -33.73
C GLY A 146 -26.22 11.34 -34.00
N GLN A 147 -26.10 11.98 -35.16
CA GLN A 147 -24.84 12.47 -35.70
C GLN A 147 -24.84 14.00 -35.87
N GLU A 148 -25.24 14.76 -34.85
CA GLU A 148 -25.15 16.23 -34.92
C GLU A 148 -24.42 16.91 -33.74
N ASN A 149 -24.10 16.20 -32.65
CA ASN A 149 -23.35 16.79 -31.53
C ASN A 149 -22.35 15.82 -30.90
N ASN A 150 -21.49 15.17 -31.71
CA ASN A 150 -20.39 14.37 -31.14
C ASN A 150 -19.11 15.24 -31.02
N PRO A 151 -18.68 15.63 -29.81
CA PRO A 151 -17.47 16.44 -29.60
C PRO A 151 -16.18 15.74 -30.01
N PHE A 152 -16.23 14.43 -30.30
CA PHE A 152 -15.11 13.61 -30.77
C PHE A 152 -15.20 13.25 -32.25
N ALA A 153 -16.09 13.89 -33.03
CA ALA A 153 -16.23 13.65 -34.47
C ALA A 153 -14.90 13.76 -35.24
N VAL A 154 -14.00 14.66 -34.78
CA VAL A 154 -12.66 14.88 -35.33
C VAL A 154 -11.76 13.64 -35.24
N LEU A 155 -11.95 12.76 -34.25
CA LEU A 155 -11.13 11.55 -34.10
C LEU A 155 -11.38 10.49 -35.20
N ARG A 156 -12.52 10.56 -35.90
CA ARG A 156 -12.81 9.65 -37.02
C ARG A 156 -11.89 9.90 -38.22
N GLU A 157 -11.47 11.14 -38.43
CA GLU A 157 -10.55 11.50 -39.52
C GLU A 157 -9.15 10.97 -39.26
N LEU A 158 -8.70 11.00 -38.00
CA LEU A 158 -7.42 10.43 -37.57
C LEU A 158 -7.39 8.90 -37.72
N LYS A 159 -8.51 8.22 -37.49
CA LYS A 159 -8.63 6.76 -37.70
C LYS A 159 -8.52 6.36 -39.18
N LYS A 160 -8.96 7.22 -40.11
CA LYS A 160 -8.78 7.01 -41.57
C LYS A 160 -7.33 7.23 -42.02
N GLN A 161 -6.60 8.13 -41.36
CA GLN A 161 -5.19 8.40 -41.67
C GLN A 161 -4.25 7.33 -41.09
N ALA A 162 -4.55 6.78 -39.90
CA ALA A 162 -3.77 5.72 -39.27
C ALA A 162 -3.82 4.36 -40.00
N GLY A 163 -4.80 4.15 -40.91
CA GLY A 163 -4.87 2.98 -41.79
C GLY A 163 -4.05 3.09 -43.08
N ARG A 164 -3.32 4.19 -43.28
CA ARG A 164 -2.46 4.42 -44.43
C ARG A 164 -1.02 4.66 -43.96
N GLY A 165 -0.46 3.66 -43.28
CA GLY A 165 0.99 3.51 -43.19
C GLY A 165 1.54 2.99 -44.53
N PRO A 166 2.81 3.28 -44.87
CA PRO A 166 3.46 2.79 -46.09
C PRO A 166 3.52 1.27 -46.17
#